data_AF-A0A929K2X2-F1
#
_entry.id   AF-A0A929K2X2-F1
#
_cell.length_a   1.000
_cell.length_b   1.000
_cell.length_c   1.000
_cell.angle_alpha   90.00
_cell.angle_beta   90.00
_cell.angle_gamma   90.00
#
_symmetry.space_group_name_H-M   'P 1'
#
loop_
_entity.id
_entity.type
_entity.pdbx_description
1 polymer ?
#
loop_
_entity_poly.entity_id
_entity_poly.type
_entity_poly.pdbx_seq_one_letter_code
_entity_poly.pdbx_strand_id
1 'polypeptide(L)'
;MRMFNLLISPRLISFKNGLKRSRSNRKIKILALTGGGSIFWLVLFFLTYKVLVYFSSQEMIGDILARHLLGMVFLIFFSILIFSHVITALSNFYLSEDLEMCHSSPATLTEIFLSRSFYTIFDSSWMVVVFGLPLMIAYGFVYHAGLDYYLSLIYVSFPLIIIAA
;
A
#
# COMPACT_ATOMS: atom_id res chain seq x y z
N MET A 1 22.83 10.07 -10.20
CA MET A 1 21.88 8.95 -10.03
C MET A 1 22.51 7.62 -9.62
N ARG A 2 23.81 7.38 -9.84
CA ARG A 2 24.45 6.11 -9.44
C ARG A 2 24.40 5.90 -7.91
N MET A 3 24.45 6.98 -7.13
CA MET A 3 24.35 6.93 -5.67
C MET A 3 22.92 6.75 -5.15
N PHE A 4 21.91 7.29 -5.84
CA PHE A 4 20.50 7.02 -5.53
C PHE A 4 20.19 5.51 -5.51
N ASN A 5 20.65 4.78 -6.53
CA ASN A 5 20.48 3.32 -6.58
C ASN A 5 21.20 2.61 -5.43
N LEU A 6 22.37 3.11 -5.02
CA LEU A 6 23.14 2.56 -3.90
C LEU A 6 22.48 2.83 -2.54
N LEU A 7 21.79 3.97 -2.37
CA LEU A 7 21.05 4.30 -1.15
C LEU A 7 19.76 3.47 -0.98
N ILE A 8 19.14 3.04 -2.09
CA ILE A 8 17.95 2.17 -2.08
C ILE A 8 18.30 0.68 -1.95
N SER A 9 19.46 0.30 -2.47
CA SER A 9 19.93 -1.08 -2.48
C SER A 9 19.93 -1.80 -1.12
N PRO A 10 20.25 -1.19 0.04
CA PRO A 10 20.41 -1.93 1.28
C PRO A 10 19.09 -2.51 1.78
N ARG A 11 17.97 -1.79 1.64
CA ARG A 11 16.63 -2.31 2.00
C ARG A 11 16.22 -3.46 1.07
N LEU A 12 16.44 -3.33 -0.25
CA LEU A 12 16.15 -4.39 -1.22
C LEU A 12 17.00 -5.64 -0.99
N ILE A 13 18.29 -5.46 -0.73
CA ILE A 13 19.23 -6.54 -0.44
C ILE A 13 18.90 -7.19 0.90
N SER A 14 18.53 -6.41 1.93
CA SER A 14 18.09 -6.93 3.23
C SER A 14 16.81 -7.76 3.11
N PHE A 15 15.84 -7.32 2.30
CA PHE A 15 14.64 -8.09 1.99
C PHE A 15 14.98 -9.42 1.30
N LYS A 16 15.81 -9.37 0.24
CA LYS A 16 16.25 -10.56 -0.53
C LYS A 16 17.08 -11.53 0.30
N ASN A 17 18.01 -11.04 1.11
CA ASN A 17 18.87 -11.86 1.97
C ASN A 17 18.11 -12.39 3.19
N GLY A 18 17.10 -11.65 3.66
CA GLY A 18 16.16 -12.08 4.69
C GLY A 18 15.39 -13.33 4.30
N LEU A 19 15.08 -13.51 3.02
CA LEU A 19 14.45 -14.71 2.47
C LEU A 19 15.43 -15.88 2.31
N LYS A 20 16.71 -15.62 1.98
CA LYS A 20 17.72 -16.68 1.77
C LYS A 20 18.34 -17.25 3.05
N ARG A 21 18.48 -16.46 4.12
CA ARG A 21 19.14 -16.91 5.37
C ARG A 21 18.15 -17.66 6.28
N SER A 22 17.85 -18.91 5.89
CA SER A 22 16.89 -19.80 6.54
C SER A 22 17.42 -20.37 7.88
N ARG A 23 17.14 -19.70 9.01
CA ARG A 23 17.01 -20.38 10.31
C ARG A 23 15.59 -20.97 10.39
N SER A 24 15.45 -22.22 10.87
CA SER A 24 14.16 -22.95 10.97
C SER A 24 13.04 -22.10 11.61
N ASN A 25 13.36 -21.37 12.69
CA ASN A 25 12.42 -20.49 13.40
C ASN A 25 11.91 -19.31 12.53
N ARG A 26 12.65 -18.87 11.51
CA ARG A 26 12.23 -17.79 10.59
C ARG A 26 11.19 -18.26 9.57
N LYS A 27 11.26 -19.51 9.11
CA LYS A 27 10.28 -20.08 8.17
C LYS A 27 8.89 -20.15 8.81
N ILE A 28 8.80 -20.57 10.07
CA ILE A 28 7.55 -20.62 10.83
C ILE A 28 6.95 -19.21 10.97
N LYS A 29 7.77 -18.19 11.30
CA LYS A 29 7.31 -16.80 11.38
C LYS A 29 6.77 -16.27 10.05
N ILE A 30 7.46 -16.52 8.94
CA ILE A 30 6.99 -16.11 7.61
C ILE A 30 5.68 -16.80 7.27
N LEU A 31 5.59 -18.13 7.45
CA LEU A 31 4.36 -18.89 7.23
C LEU A 31 3.19 -18.38 8.08
N ALA A 32 3.43 -18.08 9.35
CA ALA A 32 2.41 -17.54 10.25
C ALA A 32 1.95 -16.14 9.81
N LEU A 33 2.87 -15.26 9.43
CA LEU A 33 2.55 -13.92 8.93
C LEU A 33 1.80 -13.96 7.59
N THR A 34 2.26 -14.75 6.63
CA THR A 34 1.59 -14.88 5.33
C THR A 34 0.26 -15.59 5.47
N GLY A 35 0.18 -16.64 6.29
CA GLY A 35 -1.07 -17.36 6.56
C GLY A 35 -2.10 -16.46 7.23
N GLY A 36 -1.70 -15.76 8.31
CA GLY A 36 -2.56 -14.80 8.99
C GLY A 36 -2.99 -13.65 8.08
N GLY A 37 -2.07 -13.11 7.26
CA GLY A 37 -2.36 -12.08 6.27
C GLY A 37 -3.38 -12.54 5.23
N SER A 38 -3.23 -13.75 4.68
CA SER A 38 -4.17 -14.32 3.71
C SER A 38 -5.56 -14.56 4.34
N ILE A 39 -5.61 -15.06 5.57
CA ILE A 39 -6.89 -15.24 6.29
C ILE A 39 -7.56 -13.88 6.49
N PHE A 40 -6.82 -12.88 6.97
CA PHE A 40 -7.33 -11.53 7.14
C PHE A 40 -7.87 -10.96 5.83
N TRP A 41 -7.13 -11.13 4.74
CA TRP A 41 -7.50 -10.68 3.41
C TRP A 41 -8.78 -11.35 2.90
N LEU A 42 -8.92 -12.67 3.09
CA LEU A 42 -10.13 -13.42 2.74
C LEU A 42 -11.35 -13.01 3.57
N VAL A 43 -11.16 -12.79 4.88
CA VAL A 43 -12.23 -12.30 5.76
C VAL A 43 -12.70 -10.92 5.31
N LEU A 44 -11.77 -10.01 5.00
CA LEU A 44 -12.10 -8.67 4.54
C LEU A 44 -12.85 -8.71 3.21
N PHE A 45 -12.37 -9.51 2.25
CA PHE A 45 -13.06 -9.76 0.99
C PHE A 45 -14.49 -10.29 1.21
N PHE A 46 -14.66 -11.32 2.04
CA PHE A 46 -15.96 -11.93 2.30
C PHE A 46 -16.94 -10.96 2.98
N LEU A 47 -16.47 -10.17 3.94
CA LEU A 47 -17.28 -9.15 4.60
C LEU A 47 -17.74 -8.09 3.60
N THR A 48 -16.83 -7.55 2.80
CA THR A 48 -17.20 -6.56 1.77
C THR A 48 -18.16 -7.15 0.75
N TYR A 49 -17.89 -8.35 0.25
CA TYR A 49 -18.77 -9.05 -0.69
C TYR A 49 -20.18 -9.19 -0.12
N LYS A 50 -20.31 -9.66 1.13
CA LYS A 50 -21.63 -9.82 1.78
C LYS A 50 -22.38 -8.50 1.90
N VAL A 51 -21.69 -7.41 2.27
CA VAL A 51 -22.30 -6.07 2.36
C VAL A 51 -22.77 -5.59 0.99
N LEU A 52 -21.95 -5.77 -0.06
CA LEU A 52 -22.30 -5.34 -1.41
C LEU A 52 -23.44 -6.16 -2.02
N VAL A 53 -23.48 -7.48 -1.81
CA VAL A 53 -24.61 -8.31 -2.25
C VAL A 53 -25.91 -7.89 -1.56
N TYR A 54 -25.85 -7.56 -0.27
CA TYR A 54 -27.01 -7.04 0.46
C TYR A 54 -27.51 -5.69 -0.10
N PHE A 55 -26.61 -4.83 -0.56
CA PHE A 55 -27.00 -3.60 -1.25
C PHE A 55 -27.56 -3.87 -2.64
N SER A 56 -26.95 -4.76 -3.41
CA SER A 56 -27.41 -5.12 -4.75
C SER A 56 -28.80 -5.79 -4.76
N SER A 57 -29.23 -6.43 -3.67
CA SER A 57 -30.55 -7.05 -3.59
C SER A 57 -31.70 -6.06 -3.36
N GLN A 58 -31.41 -4.78 -3.14
CA GLN A 58 -32.42 -3.74 -2.94
C GLN A 58 -32.68 -3.02 -4.27
N GLU A 59 -33.80 -3.35 -4.92
CA GLU A 59 -34.26 -2.74 -6.16
C GLU A 59 -34.40 -1.21 -5.94
N MET A 60 -33.57 -0.41 -6.63
CA MET A 60 -33.50 1.07 -6.69
C MET A 60 -32.38 1.77 -5.90
N ILE A 61 -32.05 1.39 -4.65
CA ILE A 61 -31.10 2.15 -3.82
C ILE A 61 -29.68 1.56 -3.85
N GLY A 62 -29.56 0.26 -4.16
CA GLY A 62 -28.31 -0.49 -4.08
C GLY A 62 -27.13 0.15 -4.81
N ASP A 63 -27.32 0.50 -6.07
CA ASP A 63 -26.24 1.00 -6.94
C ASP A 63 -25.74 2.37 -6.52
N ILE A 64 -26.66 3.24 -6.09
CA ILE A 64 -26.33 4.58 -5.59
C ILE A 64 -25.52 4.45 -4.30
N LEU A 65 -25.96 3.57 -3.40
CA LEU A 65 -25.30 3.36 -2.12
C LEU A 65 -23.91 2.74 -2.30
N ALA A 66 -23.76 1.78 -3.19
CA ALA A 66 -22.47 1.17 -3.48
C ALA A 66 -21.48 2.15 -4.11
N ARG A 67 -21.93 3.02 -5.03
CA ARG A 67 -21.10 4.11 -5.57
C ARG A 67 -20.67 5.09 -4.48
N HIS A 68 -21.58 5.46 -3.58
CA HIS A 68 -21.28 6.37 -2.49
C HIS A 68 -20.31 5.75 -1.48
N LEU A 69 -20.49 4.46 -1.16
CA LEU A 69 -19.56 3.70 -0.32
C LEU A 69 -18.16 3.64 -0.94
N LEU A 70 -18.07 3.36 -2.24
CA LEU A 70 -16.79 3.35 -2.95
C LEU A 70 -16.10 4.72 -2.85
N GLY A 71 -16.84 5.81 -3.07
CA GLY A 71 -16.34 7.18 -2.91
C GLY A 71 -15.87 7.48 -1.48
N MET A 72 -16.65 7.08 -0.47
CA MET A 72 -16.26 7.20 0.94
C MET A 72 -14.98 6.42 1.25
N VAL A 73 -14.83 5.21 0.73
CA VAL A 73 -13.62 4.40 0.92
C VAL A 73 -12.39 5.09 0.31
N PHE A 74 -12.49 5.61 -0.90
CA PHE A 74 -11.39 6.38 -1.51
C PHE A 74 -11.05 7.63 -0.69
N LEU A 75 -12.05 8.36 -0.18
CA LEU A 75 -11.81 9.52 0.68
C LEU A 75 -11.14 9.16 2.00
N ILE A 76 -11.54 8.05 2.63
CA ILE A 76 -10.92 7.55 3.86
C ILE A 76 -9.47 7.16 3.59
N PHE A 77 -9.21 6.41 2.51
CA PHE A 77 -7.86 6.03 2.12
C PHE A 77 -7.00 7.25 1.80
N PHE A 78 -7.52 8.23 1.06
CA PHE A 78 -6.80 9.46 0.76
C PHE A 78 -6.46 10.24 2.03
N SER A 79 -7.42 10.37 2.96
CA SER A 79 -7.20 11.08 4.23
C SER A 79 -6.13 10.39 5.07
N ILE A 80 -6.24 9.06 5.25
CA ILE A 80 -5.24 8.29 6.01
C ILE A 80 -3.88 8.35 5.32
N LEU A 81 -3.83 8.27 3.99
CA LEU A 81 -2.58 8.41 3.23
C LEU A 81 -1.90 9.74 3.51
N ILE A 82 -2.61 10.87 3.46
CA ILE A 82 -2.02 12.18 3.77
C ILE A 82 -1.35 12.16 5.14
N PHE A 83 -2.06 11.71 6.17
CA PHE A 83 -1.50 11.65 7.53
C PHE A 83 -0.32 10.68 7.61
N SER A 84 -0.41 9.51 6.98
CA SER A 84 0.68 8.55 6.92
C SER A 84 1.90 9.10 6.19
N HIS A 85 1.72 9.84 5.09
CA HIS A 85 2.80 10.49 4.36
C HIS A 85 3.49 11.55 5.20
N VAL A 86 2.74 12.40 5.92
CA VAL A 86 3.32 13.40 6.82
C VAL A 86 4.17 12.75 7.91
N ILE A 87 3.64 11.74 8.59
CA ILE A 87 4.34 11.05 9.69
C ILE A 87 5.59 10.34 9.17
N THR A 88 5.46 9.59 8.07
CA THR A 88 6.58 8.84 7.48
C THR A 88 7.63 9.76 6.86
N ALA A 89 7.22 10.90 6.29
CA ALA A 89 8.15 11.91 5.80
C ALA A 89 8.99 12.47 6.95
N LEU A 90 8.37 12.84 8.07
CA LEU A 90 9.11 13.32 9.25
C LEU A 90 10.12 12.27 9.74
N SER A 91 9.69 11.01 9.84
CA SER A 91 10.54 9.89 10.23
C SER A 91 11.74 9.72 9.30
N ASN A 92 11.50 9.67 7.98
CA ASN A 92 12.55 9.40 6.99
C ASN A 92 13.48 10.58 6.73
N PHE A 93 12.98 11.82 6.78
CA PHE A 93 13.77 13.01 6.46
C PHE A 93 14.51 13.61 7.66
N TYR A 94 13.99 13.45 8.88
CA TYR A 94 14.52 14.16 10.06
C TYR A 94 14.92 13.24 11.21
N LEU A 95 14.23 12.11 11.39
CA LEU A 95 14.40 11.25 12.57
C LEU A 95 15.22 9.98 12.30
N SER A 96 15.66 9.79 11.07
CA SER A 96 16.33 8.56 10.65
C SER A 96 17.79 8.53 11.12
N GLU A 97 18.19 7.50 11.86
CA GLU A 97 19.56 7.35 12.40
C GLU A 97 20.64 7.25 11.31
N ASP A 98 20.27 6.77 10.12
CA ASP A 98 21.17 6.62 8.97
C ASP A 98 21.45 7.96 8.24
N LEU A 99 20.84 9.06 8.68
CA LEU A 99 20.98 10.37 8.03
C LEU A 99 22.39 10.95 8.19
N GLU A 100 23.04 10.76 9.34
CA GLU A 100 24.44 11.17 9.58
C GLU A 100 25.40 10.49 8.61
N MET A 101 25.18 9.20 8.35
CA MET A 101 25.97 8.43 7.39
C MET A 101 25.68 8.82 5.94
N CYS A 102 24.43 9.20 5.63
CA CYS A 102 24.08 9.70 4.30
C CYS A 102 24.71 11.06 4.02
N HIS A 103 24.74 11.98 4.98
CA HIS A 103 25.32 13.31 4.82
C HIS A 103 26.86 13.32 4.78
N SER A 104 27.51 12.33 5.38
CA SER A 104 28.96 12.14 5.28
C SER A 104 29.38 11.42 3.99
N SER A 105 28.43 10.88 3.22
CA SER A 105 28.68 10.26 1.93
C SER A 105 28.84 11.29 0.81
N PRO A 106 29.47 10.96 -0.33
CA PRO A 106 29.61 11.88 -1.47
C PRO A 106 28.29 12.10 -2.24
N ALA A 107 27.14 11.72 -1.68
CA ALA A 107 25.84 11.85 -2.33
C ALA A 107 25.42 13.31 -2.40
N THR A 108 24.85 13.70 -3.52
CA THR A 108 24.26 15.04 -3.64
C THR A 108 22.99 15.14 -2.79
N LEU A 109 22.67 16.35 -2.30
CA LEU A 109 21.43 16.60 -1.54
C LEU A 109 20.18 16.14 -2.30
N THR A 110 20.17 16.30 -3.62
CA THR A 110 19.08 15.84 -4.49
C THR A 110 18.92 14.33 -4.48
N GLU A 111 20.02 13.56 -4.48
CA GLU A 111 19.96 12.10 -4.42
C GLU A 111 19.49 11.60 -3.06
N ILE A 112 19.91 12.25 -1.98
CA ILE A 112 19.41 11.96 -0.62
C ILE A 112 17.91 12.26 -0.56
N PHE A 113 17.48 13.44 -1.01
CA PHE A 113 16.07 13.84 -1.03
C PHE A 113 15.22 12.84 -1.80
N LEU A 114 15.58 12.51 -3.05
CA LEU A 114 14.85 11.55 -3.86
C LEU A 114 14.78 10.17 -3.21
N SER A 115 15.86 9.71 -2.58
CA SER A 115 15.87 8.41 -1.89
C SER A 115 14.88 8.37 -0.72
N ARG A 116 14.81 9.44 0.08
CA ARG A 116 13.87 9.56 1.20
C ARG A 116 12.44 9.74 0.74
N SER A 117 12.18 10.54 -0.30
CA SER A 117 10.85 10.65 -0.92
C SER A 117 10.36 9.28 -1.40
N PHE A 118 11.23 8.51 -2.06
CA PHE A 118 10.90 7.17 -2.52
C PHE A 118 10.53 6.26 -1.34
N TYR A 119 11.35 6.23 -0.27
CA TYR A 119 11.02 5.44 0.91
C TYR A 119 9.71 5.86 1.56
N THR A 120 9.46 7.16 1.66
CA THR A 120 8.20 7.68 2.22
C THR A 120 7.00 7.19 1.43
N ILE A 121 7.04 7.25 0.09
CA ILE A 121 5.93 6.77 -0.76
C ILE A 121 5.67 5.28 -0.55
N PHE A 122 6.72 4.46 -0.54
CA PHE A 122 6.55 3.01 -0.38
C PHE A 122 6.08 2.63 1.04
N ASP A 123 6.68 3.24 2.07
CA ASP A 123 6.40 2.91 3.47
C ASP A 123 5.02 3.41 3.93
N SER A 124 4.47 4.48 3.35
CA SER A 124 3.11 4.95 3.66
C SER A 124 2.03 4.22 2.86
N SER A 125 2.31 3.86 1.59
CA SER A 125 1.25 3.44 0.66
C SER A 125 0.95 1.94 0.69
N TRP A 126 1.88 1.11 1.16
CA TRP A 126 1.71 -0.35 1.12
C TRP A 126 0.42 -0.82 1.81
N MET A 127 0.03 -0.16 2.91
CA MET A 127 -1.16 -0.53 3.67
C MET A 127 -2.43 -0.30 2.86
N VAL A 128 -2.57 0.87 2.22
CA VAL A 128 -3.76 1.17 1.42
C VAL A 128 -3.89 0.24 0.22
N VAL A 129 -2.78 -0.16 -0.40
CA VAL A 129 -2.81 -1.17 -1.47
C VAL A 129 -3.29 -2.51 -0.94
N VAL A 130 -2.73 -3.00 0.17
CA VAL A 130 -3.08 -4.32 0.74
C VAL A 130 -4.54 -4.37 1.21
N PHE A 131 -5.03 -3.33 1.88
CA PHE A 131 -6.39 -3.26 2.42
C PHE A 131 -7.43 -2.84 1.37
N GLY A 132 -7.05 -2.02 0.40
CA GLY A 132 -7.94 -1.55 -0.66
C GLY A 132 -8.24 -2.62 -1.70
N LEU A 133 -7.24 -3.41 -2.11
CA LEU A 133 -7.41 -4.47 -3.12
C LEU A 133 -8.57 -5.44 -2.86
N PRO A 134 -8.72 -6.10 -1.70
CA PRO A 134 -9.80 -7.06 -1.47
C PRO A 134 -11.18 -6.41 -1.56
N LEU A 135 -11.31 -5.17 -1.06
CA LEU A 135 -12.55 -4.41 -1.11
C LEU A 135 -12.92 -4.06 -2.56
N MET A 136 -11.92 -3.65 -3.35
CA MET A 136 -12.07 -3.31 -4.75
C MET A 136 -12.36 -4.53 -5.64
N ILE A 137 -11.74 -5.67 -5.36
CA ILE A 137 -12.02 -6.94 -6.04
C ILE A 137 -13.44 -7.40 -5.72
N ALA A 138 -13.88 -7.33 -4.46
CA ALA A 138 -15.25 -7.67 -4.08
C ALA A 138 -16.28 -6.82 -4.84
N TYR A 139 -16.01 -5.52 -5.00
CA TYR A 139 -16.83 -4.62 -5.82
C TYR A 139 -16.91 -5.06 -7.29
N GLY A 140 -15.78 -5.39 -7.90
CA GLY A 140 -15.74 -5.89 -9.28
C GLY A 140 -16.50 -7.21 -9.47
N PHE A 141 -16.41 -8.13 -8.50
CA PHE A 141 -17.12 -9.40 -8.55
C PHE A 141 -18.65 -9.26 -8.45
N VAL A 142 -19.15 -8.43 -7.53
CA VAL A 142 -20.61 -8.26 -7.32
C VAL A 142 -21.27 -7.58 -8.52
N TYR A 143 -20.62 -6.58 -9.11
CA TYR A 143 -21.14 -5.84 -10.25
C TYR A 143 -20.75 -6.43 -11.62
N HIS A 144 -20.19 -7.63 -11.64
CA HIS A 144 -19.73 -8.31 -12.87
C HIS A 144 -18.86 -7.43 -13.77
N ALA A 145 -17.92 -6.71 -13.16
CA ALA A 145 -17.08 -5.75 -13.86
C ALA A 145 -16.08 -6.45 -14.80
N GLY A 146 -15.91 -5.88 -16.00
CA GLY A 146 -14.93 -6.33 -16.99
C GLY A 146 -13.48 -6.00 -16.61
N LEU A 147 -12.54 -6.40 -17.47
CA LEU A 147 -11.10 -6.17 -17.25
C LEU A 147 -10.77 -4.66 -17.17
N ASP A 148 -11.51 -3.83 -17.89
CA ASP A 148 -11.39 -2.37 -17.90
C ASP A 148 -11.51 -1.75 -16.49
N TYR A 149 -12.34 -2.33 -15.63
CA TYR A 149 -12.48 -1.88 -14.25
C TYR A 149 -11.17 -2.05 -13.48
N TYR A 150 -10.51 -3.21 -13.58
CA TYR A 150 -9.25 -3.46 -12.88
C TYR A 150 -8.11 -2.58 -13.40
N LEU A 151 -8.09 -2.26 -14.70
CA LEU A 151 -7.15 -1.29 -15.26
C LEU A 151 -7.42 0.13 -14.76
N SER A 152 -8.69 0.53 -14.74
CA SER A 152 -9.10 1.83 -14.20
C SER A 152 -8.73 1.98 -12.72
N LEU A 153 -8.76 0.88 -11.97
CA LEU A 153 -8.40 0.86 -10.56
C LEU A 153 -6.94 1.21 -10.31
N ILE A 154 -6.05 0.61 -11.10
CA ILE A 154 -4.62 0.91 -11.06
C ILE A 154 -4.40 2.37 -11.48
N TYR A 155 -5.09 2.80 -12.54
CA TYR A 155 -5.01 4.16 -13.04
C TYR A 155 -5.49 5.23 -12.05
N VAL A 156 -6.49 4.94 -11.22
CA VAL A 156 -7.00 5.89 -10.20
C VAL A 156 -6.17 5.83 -8.92
N SER A 157 -5.73 4.63 -8.52
CA SER A 157 -4.98 4.42 -7.28
C SER A 157 -3.58 5.07 -7.34
N PHE A 158 -2.95 5.08 -8.51
CA PHE A 158 -1.61 5.64 -8.68
C PHE A 158 -1.56 7.18 -8.48
N PRO A 159 -2.41 8.00 -9.14
CA PRO A 159 -2.54 9.42 -8.83
C PRO A 159 -2.96 9.67 -7.39
N LEU A 160 -3.86 8.87 -6.81
CA LEU A 160 -4.30 9.04 -5.43
C LEU A 160 -3.12 8.96 -4.44
N ILE A 161 -2.22 8.00 -4.64
CA ILE A 161 -0.99 7.88 -3.85
C ILE A 161 -0.05 9.06 -4.11
N ILE A 162 0.16 9.45 -5.36
CA ILE A 162 1.09 10.53 -5.71
C ILE A 162 0.61 11.90 -5.20
N ILE A 163 -0.69 12.18 -5.28
CA ILE A 163 -1.27 13.44 -4.81
C ILE A 163 -1.21 13.55 -3.29
N ALA A 164 -1.29 12.41 -2.57
CA ALA A 164 -1.16 12.38 -1.12
C ALA A 164 0.29 12.48 -0.62
N ALA A 165 1.27 12.21 -1.49
CA ALA A 165 2.70 12.14 -1.17
C ALA A 165 3.41 13.50 -1.24
#